data_AF-A0A6A4XG19-F1
#
_entry.id   AF-A0A6A4XG19-F1
#
_cell.length_a   1.000
_cell.length_b   1.000
_cell.length_c   1.000
_cell.angle_alpha   90.00
_cell.angle_beta   90.00
_cell.angle_gamma   90.00
#
_symmetry.space_group_name_H-M   'P 1'
#
loop_
_entity.id
_entity.type
_entity.pdbx_description
1 polymer ?
#
loop_
_entity_poly.entity_id
_entity_poly.type
_entity_poly.pdbx_seq_one_letter_code
_entity_poly.pdbx_strand_id
1 'polypeptide(L)'
;MDGSSGHSRWKQAGDIEDDQVMVASVVPLRITDERGAVVWYNHTPNSNRFCRPISVKFLKENRSTVLKEMELIQTQIAALRPLKLEHATCRYSLSLTMVDGKVVNLLTET
;
A
#
# COMPACT_ATOMS: atom_id res chain seq x y z
N MET A 1 1.58 -1.62 4.24
CA MET A 1 0.61 -2.71 4.24
C MET A 1 0.52 -3.18 5.67
N ASP A 2 -0.69 -3.37 6.17
CA ASP A 2 -0.92 -3.68 7.58
C ASP A 2 -2.16 -4.57 7.74
N GLY A 3 -2.16 -5.40 8.77
CA GLY A 3 -3.25 -6.29 9.14
C GLY A 3 -3.97 -5.82 10.39
N SER A 4 -5.30 -5.93 10.39
CA SER A 4 -6.13 -5.63 11.55
C SER A 4 -7.09 -6.79 11.82
N SER A 5 -7.32 -7.08 13.10
CA SER A 5 -8.02 -8.27 13.58
C SER A 5 -9.07 -7.89 14.62
N GLY A 6 -10.05 -8.78 14.84
CA GLY A 6 -11.09 -8.57 15.85
C GLY A 6 -12.22 -7.64 15.39
N HIS A 7 -12.42 -7.52 14.09
CA HIS A 7 -13.55 -6.78 13.53
C HIS A 7 -14.86 -7.55 13.77
N SER A 8 -15.97 -6.80 13.87
CA SER A 8 -17.30 -7.40 14.02
C SER A 8 -17.69 -8.19 12.78
N ARG A 9 -18.02 -9.46 12.96
CA ARG A 9 -18.48 -10.33 11.87
C ARG A 9 -19.87 -9.96 11.39
N TRP A 10 -20.06 -9.96 10.08
CA TRP A 10 -21.39 -9.77 9.49
C TRP A 10 -22.23 -11.05 9.65
N LYS A 11 -23.49 -10.90 10.07
CA LYS A 11 -24.41 -12.03 10.32
C LYS A 11 -25.12 -12.46 9.03
N GLN A 12 -24.38 -13.06 8.11
CA GLN A 12 -24.93 -13.61 6.85
C GLN A 12 -24.74 -15.13 6.78
N ALA A 13 -25.63 -15.81 6.05
CA ALA A 13 -25.50 -17.24 5.79
C ALA A 13 -24.26 -17.51 4.90
N GLY A 14 -23.31 -18.28 5.42
CA GLY A 14 -22.07 -18.65 4.73
C GLY A 14 -20.88 -18.72 5.70
N ASP A 15 -19.85 -19.48 5.34
CA ASP A 15 -18.61 -19.59 6.12
C ASP A 15 -17.58 -18.58 5.60
N ILE A 16 -17.86 -17.30 5.83
CA ILE A 16 -16.97 -16.19 5.47
C ILE A 16 -16.34 -15.66 6.76
N GLU A 17 -15.00 -15.68 6.80
CA GLU A 17 -14.21 -15.00 7.83
C GLU A 17 -13.93 -13.56 7.37
N ASP A 18 -14.64 -12.61 7.97
CA ASP A 18 -14.57 -11.16 7.68
C ASP A 18 -14.09 -10.33 8.89
N ASP A 19 -13.68 -11.00 9.98
CA ASP A 19 -13.17 -10.37 11.20
C ASP A 19 -11.70 -9.93 11.09
N GLN A 20 -11.05 -10.26 9.98
CA GLN A 20 -9.65 -9.96 9.69
C GLN A 20 -9.56 -9.16 8.39
N VAL A 21 -8.87 -8.03 8.42
CA VAL A 21 -8.71 -7.13 7.27
C VAL A 21 -7.23 -6.87 7.02
N MET A 22 -6.84 -6.93 5.76
CA MET A 22 -5.52 -6.57 5.28
C MET A 22 -5.64 -5.39 4.33
N VAL A 23 -4.91 -4.31 4.62
CA VAL A 23 -4.96 -3.06 3.84
C VAL A 23 -3.59 -2.73 3.29
N ALA A 24 -3.53 -2.48 1.97
CA ALA A 24 -2.39 -1.83 1.35
C ALA A 24 -2.75 -0.39 1.01
N SER A 25 -1.86 0.53 1.34
CA SER A 25 -2.04 1.97 1.14
C SER A 25 -0.79 2.59 0.54
N VAL A 26 -0.97 3.71 -0.14
CA VAL A 26 0.09 4.55 -0.70
C VAL A 26 0.00 5.96 -0.11
N VAL A 27 1.14 6.56 0.17
CA VAL A 27 1.24 7.96 0.61
C VAL A 27 2.07 8.73 -0.40
N PRO A 28 1.53 9.76 -1.06
CA PRO A 28 2.33 10.67 -1.87
C PRO A 28 3.19 11.55 -0.94
N LEU A 29 4.50 11.58 -1.19
CA LEU A 29 5.44 12.35 -0.37
C LEU A 29 5.84 13.69 -1.01
N ARG A 30 6.20 13.66 -2.29
CA ARG A 30 6.61 14.86 -3.03
C ARG A 30 6.44 14.67 -4.53
N ILE A 31 6.32 15.79 -5.23
CA ILE A 31 6.42 15.88 -6.69
C ILE A 31 7.60 16.80 -7.00
N THR A 32 8.49 16.35 -7.87
CA THR A 32 9.61 17.14 -8.37
C THR A 32 9.48 17.33 -9.87
N ASP A 33 9.96 18.46 -10.37
CA ASP A 33 10.15 18.64 -11.81
C ASP A 33 11.37 17.85 -12.32
N GLU A 34 11.65 17.96 -13.62
CA GLU A 34 12.80 17.31 -14.27
C GLU A 34 14.16 17.82 -13.77
N ARG A 35 14.21 19.01 -13.16
CA ARG A 35 15.41 19.64 -12.59
C ARG A 35 15.59 19.29 -11.11
N GLY A 36 14.65 18.55 -10.52
CA GLY A 36 14.65 18.17 -9.11
C GLY A 36 14.05 19.22 -8.17
N ALA A 37 13.49 20.31 -8.70
CA ALA A 37 12.80 21.30 -7.88
C ALA A 37 11.49 20.72 -7.34
N VAL A 38 11.22 20.95 -6.05
CA VAL A 38 10.00 20.45 -5.40
C VAL A 38 8.82 21.33 -5.82
N VAL A 39 7.90 20.75 -6.59
CA VAL A 39 6.65 21.40 -7.03
C VAL A 39 5.57 21.26 -5.96
N TRP A 40 5.56 20.12 -5.27
CA TRP A 40 4.63 19.85 -4.19
C TRP A 40 5.26 18.93 -3.15
N TYR A 41 4.91 19.14 -1.88
CA TYR A 41 5.38 18.34 -0.75
C TYR A 41 4.24 18.06 0.22
N ASN A 42 4.19 16.82 0.72
CA ASN A 42 3.25 16.45 1.77
C ASN A 42 3.79 16.88 3.14
N HIS A 43 3.28 17.99 3.68
CA HIS A 43 3.67 18.50 5.00
C HIS A 43 3.22 17.61 6.18
N THR A 44 2.34 16.64 5.95
CA THR A 44 1.81 15.74 6.99
C THR A 44 1.82 14.28 6.49
N PRO A 45 3.00 13.66 6.28
CA PRO A 45 3.10 12.35 5.63
C PRO A 45 2.49 11.22 6.47
N ASN A 46 2.46 11.36 7.79
CA ASN A 46 1.84 10.39 8.71
C ASN A 46 0.34 10.65 8.94
N SER A 47 -0.26 11.64 8.26
CA SER A 47 -1.69 11.91 8.39
C SER A 47 -2.51 10.90 7.61
N ASN A 48 -3.58 10.41 8.23
CA ASN A 48 -4.61 9.62 7.56
C ASN A 48 -5.19 10.29 6.30
N ARG A 49 -5.15 11.62 6.19
CA ARG A 49 -5.65 12.38 5.04
C ARG A 49 -4.96 12.02 3.72
N PHE A 50 -3.68 11.63 3.78
CA PHE A 50 -2.87 11.28 2.61
C PHE A 50 -2.55 9.79 2.50
N CYS A 51 -2.97 8.97 3.47
CA CYS A 51 -2.87 7.52 3.41
C CYS A 51 -3.99 6.96 2.52
N ARG A 52 -3.71 6.79 1.23
CA ARG A 52 -4.71 6.35 0.23
C ARG A 52 -4.74 4.83 0.15
N PRO A 53 -5.86 4.17 0.51
CA PRO A 53 -5.98 2.72 0.36
C PRO A 53 -6.00 2.35 -1.13
N ILE A 54 -5.22 1.35 -1.51
CA ILE A 54 -5.17 0.79 -2.87
C ILE A 54 -5.70 -0.65 -2.93
N SER A 55 -5.74 -1.34 -1.79
CA SER A 55 -6.25 -2.72 -1.65
C SER A 55 -6.82 -2.90 -0.26
N VAL A 56 -8.01 -3.50 -0.16
CA VAL A 56 -8.67 -3.90 1.09
C VAL A 56 -9.18 -5.32 0.90
N LYS A 57 -8.73 -6.25 1.76
CA LYS A 57 -9.06 -7.67 1.64
C LYS A 57 -9.43 -8.24 3.00
N PHE A 58 -10.45 -9.11 3.04
CA PHE A 58 -10.78 -9.89 4.22
C PHE A 58 -9.89 -11.13 4.28
N LEU A 59 -8.70 -10.97 4.84
CA LEU A 59 -7.67 -12.00 4.92
C LEU A 59 -6.91 -11.87 6.23
N LYS A 60 -6.61 -13.00 6.84
CA LYS A 60 -5.72 -13.05 8.00
C LYS A 60 -4.28 -12.75 7.58
N GLU A 61 -3.64 -11.83 8.28
CA GLU A 61 -2.23 -11.53 8.09
C GLU A 61 -1.36 -12.74 8.49
N ASN A 62 -0.74 -13.36 7.50
CA ASN A 62 0.20 -14.48 7.67
C ASN A 62 1.28 -14.44 6.58
N ARG A 63 2.31 -15.28 6.71
CA ARG A 63 3.46 -15.30 5.78
C ARG A 63 3.04 -15.40 4.31
N SER A 64 2.14 -16.32 3.96
CA SER A 64 1.76 -16.55 2.57
C SER A 64 0.94 -15.40 1.99
N THR A 65 0.00 -14.84 2.75
CA THR A 65 -0.83 -13.70 2.32
C THR A 65 0.00 -12.43 2.16
N VAL A 66 0.92 -12.16 3.09
CA VAL A 66 1.86 -11.02 3.00
C VAL A 66 2.77 -11.13 1.79
N LEU A 67 3.41 -12.28 1.58
CA LEU A 67 4.29 -12.48 0.42
C LEU A 67 3.54 -12.33 -0.91
N LYS A 68 2.35 -12.93 -1.01
CA LYS A 68 1.51 -12.85 -2.21
C LYS A 68 1.05 -11.42 -2.49
N GLU A 69 0.64 -10.67 -1.46
CA GLU A 69 0.20 -9.28 -1.65
C GLU A 69 1.39 -8.39 -2.01
N MET A 70 2.57 -8.62 -1.42
CA MET A 70 3.77 -7.89 -1.77
C MET A 70 4.18 -8.15 -3.22
N GLU A 71 4.22 -9.41 -3.65
CA GLU A 71 4.56 -9.80 -5.02
C GLU A 71 3.60 -9.12 -6.00
N LEU A 72 2.29 -9.19 -5.73
CA LEU A 72 1.27 -8.54 -6.55
C LEU A 72 1.52 -7.03 -6.69
N ILE A 73 1.77 -6.33 -5.58
CA ILE A 73 2.02 -4.89 -5.58
C ILE A 73 3.33 -4.58 -6.33
N GLN A 74 4.39 -5.36 -6.12
CA GLN A 74 5.67 -5.15 -6.82
C GLN A 74 5.53 -5.37 -8.33
N THR A 75 4.79 -6.39 -8.76
CA THR A 75 4.46 -6.60 -10.18
C THR A 75 3.67 -5.42 -10.74
N GLN A 76 2.69 -4.91 -10.00
CA GLN A 76 1.92 -3.73 -10.43
C GLN A 76 2.80 -2.48 -10.53
N ILE A 77 3.69 -2.25 -9.56
CA ILE A 77 4.65 -1.13 -9.58
C ILE A 77 5.57 -1.24 -10.80
N ALA A 78 6.10 -2.44 -11.09
CA ALA A 78 6.96 -2.67 -12.25
C ALA A 78 6.23 -2.44 -13.58
N ALA A 79 4.92 -2.69 -13.62
CA ALA A 79 4.07 -2.47 -14.79
C ALA A 79 3.51 -1.03 -14.91
N LEU A 80 3.77 -0.14 -13.93
CA LEU A 80 3.24 1.21 -13.94
C LEU A 80 3.76 2.00 -15.15
N ARG A 81 2.83 2.57 -15.90
CA ARG A 81 3.13 3.50 -16.99
C ARG A 81 3.07 4.94 -16.47
N PRO A 82 3.90 5.86 -17.01
CA PRO A 82 3.79 7.27 -16.68
C PRO A 82 2.37 7.79 -16.95
N LEU A 83 1.86 8.65 -16.06
CA LEU A 83 0.62 9.37 -16.26
C LEU A 83 0.84 10.50 -17.26
N LYS A 84 0.14 10.43 -18.39
CA LYS A 84 0.15 11.48 -19.42
C LYS A 84 -1.02 12.43 -19.17
N LEU A 85 -0.71 13.70 -18.98
CA LEU A 85 -1.65 14.82 -18.89
C LEU A 85 -1.40 15.75 -20.09
N GLU A 86 -2.32 16.68 -20.36
CA GLU A 86 -2.23 17.61 -21.48
C GLU A 86 -0.92 18.42 -21.52
N HIS A 87 -0.42 18.81 -20.34
CA HIS A 87 0.77 19.65 -20.20
C HIS A 87 1.90 19.02 -19.37
N ALA A 88 1.77 17.74 -19.00
CA ALA A 88 2.77 17.09 -18.14
C ALA A 88 2.79 15.58 -18.32
N THR A 89 3.96 14.97 -18.11
CA THR A 89 4.10 13.52 -17.94
C THR A 89 4.65 13.24 -16.55
N CYS A 90 3.88 12.55 -15.71
CA CYS A 90 4.28 12.19 -14.35
C CYS A 90 4.80 10.74 -14.32
N ARG A 91 6.02 10.56 -13.79
CA ARG A 91 6.60 9.25 -13.51
C ARG A 91 6.51 8.95 -12.02
N TYR A 92 6.40 7.68 -11.68
CA TYR A 92 6.27 7.24 -10.30
C TYR A 92 7.58 6.67 -9.77
N SER A 93 7.92 7.04 -8.54
CA SER A 93 8.96 6.38 -7.74
C SER A 93 8.30 5.98 -6.43
N LEU A 94 8.08 4.68 -6.27
CA LEU A 94 7.39 4.10 -5.11
C LEU A 94 8.36 3.26 -4.31
N SER A 95 8.26 3.33 -2.99
CA SER A 95 9.09 2.54 -2.07
C SER A 95 8.20 1.94 -0.99
N LEU A 96 8.37 0.64 -0.75
CA LEU A 96 7.63 -0.09 0.27
C LEU A 96 8.31 0.13 1.64
N THR A 97 8.01 1.25 2.28
CA THR A 97 8.59 1.62 3.59
C THR A 97 7.58 1.57 4.73
N MET A 98 6.27 1.61 4.44
CA MET A 98 5.19 1.50 5.43
C MET A 98 4.87 0.03 5.70
N VAL A 99 5.80 -0.68 6.33
CA VAL A 99 5.68 -2.08 6.76
C VAL A 99 6.22 -2.20 8.18
N ASP A 100 5.67 -3.11 8.97
CA ASP A 100 6.15 -3.34 10.34
C ASP A 100 7.44 -4.18 10.35
N GLY A 101 8.12 -4.24 11.51
CA GLY A 101 9.34 -5.03 11.66
C GLY A 101 9.12 -6.55 11.54
N LYS A 102 7.89 -7.02 11.73
CA LYS A 102 7.53 -8.43 11.58
C LYS A 102 7.48 -8.84 10.11
N VAL A 103 6.88 -8.01 9.26
CA VAL A 103 6.85 -8.14 7.80
C VAL A 103 8.27 -7.97 7.26
N VAL A 104 8.98 -6.93 7.70
CA VAL A 104 10.44 -6.92 7.96
C VAL A 104 11.18 -8.26 7.80
N ASN A 105 11.27 -8.89 8.96
CA ASN A 105 11.87 -10.18 9.25
C ASN A 105 11.34 -11.31 8.35
N LEU A 106 10.03 -11.31 8.08
CA LEU A 106 9.40 -12.28 7.18
C LEU A 106 9.97 -12.22 5.76
N LEU A 107 10.32 -11.02 5.29
CA LEU A 107 10.86 -10.78 3.95
C LEU A 107 12.37 -11.02 3.88
N THR A 108 13.10 -10.72 4.95
CA THR A 108 14.55 -10.87 5.03
C THR A 108 15.00 -12.22 5.58
N GLU A 109 14.06 -13.11 5.89
CA GLU A 109 14.28 -14.45 6.47
C GLU A 109 15.18 -14.44 7.72
N THR A 110 15.02 -13.39 8.53
CA THR A 110 15.81 -13.09 9.73
C THR A 110 14.91 -12.96 10.94
#